data_AF-A0AAJ2LS49-F1
#
_entry.id   AF-A0AAJ2LS49-F1
#
_cell.length_a   1.000
_cell.length_b   1.000
_cell.length_c   1.000
_cell.angle_alpha   90.00
_cell.angle_beta   90.00
_cell.angle_gamma   90.00
#
_symmetry.space_group_name_H-M   'P 1'
#
loop_
_entity.id
_entity.type
_entity.pdbx_description
1 polymer ?
#
loop_
_entity_poly.entity_id
_entity_poly.type
_entity_poly.pdbx_seq_one_letter_code
_entity_poly.pdbx_strand_id
1 'polypeptide(L)' 'MIRPAAPADTDACFVLLREAFWNLYRPGATEHVIWHRLVSGHPDLLAALARVATIGGRVVG' A
#
# COMPACT_ATOMS: atom_id res chain seq x y z
N MET A 1 -6.12 -14.22 -3.08
CA MET A 1 -6.92 -13.58 -4.15
C MET A 1 -6.31 -12.23 -4.48
N ILE A 2 -6.27 -11.81 -5.73
CA ILE A 2 -5.84 -10.45 -6.12
C ILE A 2 -7.09 -9.65 -6.50
N ARG A 3 -7.24 -8.43 -5.98
CA ARG A 3 -8.38 -7.54 -6.26
C ARG A 3 -7.96 -6.07 -6.34
N PRO A 4 -8.79 -5.18 -6.90
CA PRO A 4 -8.57 -3.73 -6.77
C PRO A 4 -8.43 -3.33 -5.30
N ALA A 5 -7.53 -2.37 -5.04
CA ALA A 5 -7.41 -1.73 -3.74
C ALA A 5 -8.67 -0.90 -3.44
N ALA A 6 -9.12 -0.93 -2.19
CA ALA A 6 -10.24 -0.13 -1.70
C ALA A 6 -9.76 0.84 -0.62
N PRO A 7 -10.48 1.93 -0.34
CA PRO A 7 -10.13 2.87 0.73
C PRO A 7 -9.93 2.19 2.09
N ALA A 8 -10.66 1.11 2.37
CA ALA A 8 -10.54 0.32 3.60
C ALA A 8 -9.19 -0.42 3.74
N ASP A 9 -8.41 -0.57 2.67
CA ASP A 9 -7.09 -1.24 2.70
C ASP A 9 -5.95 -0.29 3.09
N THR A 10 -6.22 1.03 3.18
CA THR A 10 -5.21 2.08 3.32
C THR A 10 -4.23 1.82 4.47
N ASP A 11 -4.76 1.56 5.67
CA ASP A 11 -3.96 1.34 6.87
C ASP A 11 -3.16 0.04 6.80
N ALA A 12 -3.77 -1.02 6.25
CA ALA A 12 -3.12 -2.32 6.10
C ALA A 12 -1.93 -2.23 5.13
N CYS A 13 -2.12 -1.55 3.99
CA CYS A 13 -1.05 -1.28 3.03
C CYS A 13 0.04 -0.38 3.62
N PHE A 14 -0.33 0.64 4.41
CA PHE A 14 0.63 1.53 5.06
C PHE A 14 1.60 0.76 5.97
N VAL A 15 1.05 -0.09 6.85
CA VAL A 15 1.85 -0.94 7.73
C VAL A 15 2.68 -1.93 6.91
N LEU A 16 2.08 -2.59 5.92
CA LEU A 16 2.78 -3.56 5.09
C LEU A 16 3.98 -2.94 4.36
N LEU A 17 3.83 -1.76 3.78
CA LEU A 17 4.92 -1.05 3.11
C LEU A 17 6.01 -0.62 4.09
N ARG A 18 5.65 -0.17 5.30
CA ARG A 18 6.63 0.13 6.34
C ARG A 18 7.44 -1.12 6.68
N GLU A 19 6.77 -2.22 7.01
CA GLU A 19 7.44 -3.48 7.41
C GLU A 19 8.21 -4.14 6.26
N ALA A 20 7.80 -3.95 5.01
CA ALA A 20 8.50 -4.48 3.84
C ALA A 20 9.80 -3.72 3.53
N PHE A 21 9.85 -2.41 3.81
CA PHE A 21 10.93 -1.54 3.35
C PHE A 21 11.76 -0.88 4.47
N TRP A 22 11.40 -1.01 5.75
CA TRP A 22 12.06 -0.30 6.86
C TRP A 22 13.58 -0.51 6.96
N ASN A 23 14.09 -1.63 6.45
CA ASN A 23 15.50 -2.03 6.53
C ASN A 23 16.23 -2.08 5.16
N LEU A 24 15.58 -1.69 4.06
CA LEU A 24 16.14 -1.87 2.71
C LEU A 24 17.01 -0.69 2.26
N TYR A 25 16.49 0.55 2.30
CA TYR A 25 17.15 1.70 1.67
C TYR A 25 17.74 2.70 2.66
N ARG A 26 17.00 3.05 3.73
CA ARG A 26 17.42 3.89 4.87
C ARG A 26 16.49 3.59 6.05
N PRO A 27 16.91 3.82 7.30
CA PRO A 27 16.00 3.76 8.44
C PRO A 27 14.77 4.63 8.16
N GLY A 28 13.58 4.03 8.21
CA GLY A 28 12.30 4.75 8.16
C GLY A 28 11.35 4.37 7.04
N ALA A 29 11.80 3.81 5.91
CA ALA A 29 10.99 3.64 4.68
C ALA A 29 10.34 4.96 4.16
N THR A 30 9.99 5.06 2.88
CA THR A 30 9.26 6.22 2.34
C THR A 30 8.04 5.80 1.53
N GLU A 31 8.00 4.54 1.12
CA GLU A 31 6.95 3.90 0.35
C GLU A 31 5.58 4.02 1.04
N HIS A 32 5.53 3.89 2.36
CA HIS A 32 4.29 4.06 3.14
C HIS A 32 3.75 5.51 3.07
N VAL A 33 4.62 6.52 3.01
CA VAL A 33 4.22 7.93 2.83
C VAL A 33 3.77 8.19 1.39
N ILE A 34 4.48 7.63 0.40
CA ILE A 34 4.11 7.74 -1.01
C ILE A 34 2.72 7.13 -1.22
N TRP A 35 2.47 5.94 -0.67
CA TRP A 35 1.16 5.29 -0.69
C TRP A 35 0.08 6.19 -0.10
N HIS A 36 0.28 6.72 1.11
CA HIS A 36 -0.68 7.61 1.76
C HIS A 36 -1.01 8.83 0.88
N ARG A 37 -0.01 9.45 0.25
CA ARG A 37 -0.23 10.57 -0.66
C ARG A 37 -1.03 10.16 -1.90
N LEU A 38 -0.69 9.03 -2.52
CA LEU A 38 -1.39 8.53 -3.72
C LEU A 38 -2.87 8.28 -3.44
N VAL A 39 -3.19 7.53 -2.38
CA VAL A 39 -4.58 7.18 -2.05
C VAL A 39 -5.40 8.35 -1.48
N SER A 40 -4.74 9.43 -1.06
CA SER A 40 -5.39 10.69 -0.66
C SER A 40 -5.85 11.54 -1.86
N GLY A 41 -5.89 10.98 -3.06
CA GLY A 41 -6.39 11.65 -4.26
C GLY A 41 -5.32 12.30 -5.14
N HIS A 42 -4.08 11.82 -5.09
CA HIS A 42 -3.04 12.31 -6.00
C HIS A 42 -3.42 11.97 -7.47
N PRO A 43 -3.28 12.91 -8.42
CA PRO A 43 -3.71 12.69 -9.80
C PRO A 43 -2.97 11.55 -10.51
N ASP A 44 -1.73 11.26 -10.08
CA ASP A 44 -0.91 10.20 -10.69
C ASP A 44 -1.29 8.78 -10.24
N LEU A 45 -2.26 8.62 -9.33
CA LEU A 45 -2.75 7.29 -8.95
C LEU A 45 -3.56 6.67 -10.09
N LEU A 46 -2.95 5.74 -10.80
CA LEU A 46 -3.63 4.90 -11.79
C LEU A 46 -4.44 3.81 -11.08
N ALA A 47 -5.68 4.11 -10.70
CA ALA A 47 -6.56 3.20 -9.94
C ALA A 47 -6.72 1.80 -10.57
N ALA A 48 -6.66 1.70 -11.90
CA ALA A 48 -6.72 0.41 -12.61
C ALA A 48 -5.54 -0.53 -12.28
N LEU A 49 -4.41 0.04 -11.86
CA LEU A 49 -3.17 -0.64 -11.49
C LEU A 49 -3.01 -0.82 -9.98
N ALA A 50 -3.81 -0.12 -9.16
CA ALA A 50 -3.81 -0.29 -7.72
C ALA A 50 -4.51 -1.61 -7.34
N ARG A 51 -3.71 -2.61 -6.97
CA ARG A 51 -4.18 -3.96 -6.60
C ARG A 51 -3.66 -4.34 -5.22
N VAL A 52 -4.39 -5.20 -4.53
CA VAL A 52 -3.97 -5.86 -3.30
C VAL A 52 -4.12 -7.37 -3.44
N ALA A 53 -3.22 -8.10 -2.81
CA ALA A 53 -3.26 -9.53 -2.59
C ALA A 53 -3.80 -9.83 -1.19
N THR A 54 -4.76 -10.74 -1.09
CA THR A 54 -5.38 -11.14 0.18
C THR A 54 -5.34 -12.64 0.42
N ILE A 55 -5.18 -13.02 1.70
CA ILE A 55 -5.33 -14.39 2.22
C ILE A 55 -6.25 -14.31 3.43
N GLY A 56 -7.36 -15.07 3.43
CA GLY A 56 -8.33 -15.03 4.54
C GLY A 56 -8.91 -13.64 4.82
N GLY A 57 -9.03 -12.79 3.79
CA GLY A 57 -9.49 -11.41 3.93
C GLY A 57 -8.43 -10.40 4.38
N ARG A 58 -7.26 -10.85 4.84
CA ARG A 58 -6.13 -9.99 5.24
C ARG A 58 -5.29 -9.61 4.03
N VAL A 59 -4.92 -8.33 3.93
CA VAL A 59 -3.95 -7.83 2.94
C VAL A 59 -2.55 -8.34 3.26
N VAL A 60 -1.88 -8.92 2.27
CA VAL A 60 -0.53 -9.51 2.37
C VAL A 60 0.42 -9.03 1.27
N GLY A 61 -0.05 -8.19 0.35
CA GLY A 61 0.73 -7.56 -0.71
C GLY A 61 -0.15 -6.76 -1.65
#